data_AF-A0A931YLM3-F1
#
_entry.id   AF-A0A931YLM3-F1
#
_cell.length_a   1.000
_cell.length_b   1.000
_cell.length_c   1.000
_cell.angle_alpha   90.00
_cell.angle_beta   90.00
_cell.angle_gamma   90.00
#
_symmetry.space_group_name_H-M   'P 1'
#
loop_
_entity.id
_entity.type
_entity.pdbx_description
1 polymer ?
#
loop_
_entity_poly.entity_id
_entity_poly.type
_entity_poly.pdbx_seq_one_letter_code
_entity_poly.pdbx_strand_id
1 'polypeptide(L)'
;MQLRTTVITPRGVFGFTCRVHRSDSPEKRLIEPAFYSNAPPKGVHHELEIVLVPQGTIHIHKHPESGRQFICWSGKLKTVGQAEILFKMWCLLEAYSLCTGQDYAKLAIKFQLEPVIEFAAKHQIAIRSFWHE
;
A
#
# COMPACT_ATOMS: atom_id res chain seq x y z
N MET A 1 -11.68 8.63 4.98
CA MET A 1 -11.47 8.62 3.52
C MET A 1 -11.09 7.22 3.08
N GLN A 2 -11.77 6.68 2.06
CA GLN A 2 -11.53 5.34 1.55
C GLN A 2 -11.00 5.37 0.12
N LEU A 3 -9.97 4.57 -0.13
CA LEU A 3 -9.37 4.36 -1.44
C LEU A 3 -9.74 2.96 -1.94
N ARG A 4 -10.23 2.88 -3.18
CA ARG A 4 -10.47 1.63 -3.88
C ARG A 4 -9.62 1.58 -5.13
N THR A 5 -8.90 0.47 -5.33
CA THR A 5 -8.06 0.26 -6.49
C THR A 5 -8.35 -1.10 -7.09
N THR A 6 -8.55 -1.13 -8.40
CA THR A 6 -8.63 -2.36 -9.19
C THR A 6 -7.39 -2.44 -10.07
N VAL A 7 -6.67 -3.55 -9.98
CA VAL A 7 -5.54 -3.87 -10.86
C VAL A 7 -5.97 -4.96 -11.82
N ILE A 8 -5.82 -4.69 -13.11
CA ILE A 8 -6.15 -5.61 -14.20
C ILE A 8 -4.82 -6.09 -14.77
N THR A 9 -4.63 -7.41 -14.79
CA THR A 9 -3.47 -8.06 -15.40
C THR A 9 -3.95 -9.07 -16.45
N PRO A 10 -3.07 -9.60 -17.31
CA PRO A 10 -3.43 -10.68 -18.24
C PRO A 10 -3.93 -11.96 -17.55
N ARG A 11 -3.68 -12.12 -16.24
CA ARG A 11 -4.04 -13.32 -15.47
C ARG A 11 -5.25 -13.12 -14.56
N GLY A 12 -5.77 -11.90 -14.42
CA GLY A 12 -6.95 -11.66 -13.58
C GLY A 12 -7.17 -10.20 -13.20
N VAL A 13 -8.22 -10.00 -12.41
CA VAL A 13 -8.63 -8.70 -11.87
C VAL A 13 -8.59 -8.76 -10.35
N PHE A 14 -7.88 -7.82 -9.74
CA PHE A 14 -7.62 -7.79 -8.31
C PHE A 14 -8.18 -6.53 -7.69
N GLY A 15 -9.05 -6.68 -6.69
CA GLY A 15 -9.66 -5.58 -5.95
C GLY A 15 -8.94 -5.33 -4.63
N PHE A 16 -8.60 -4.07 -4.38
CA PHE A 16 -7.96 -3.60 -3.15
C PHE A 16 -8.75 -2.43 -2.57
N THR A 17 -8.86 -2.38 -1.25
CA THR A 17 -9.48 -1.25 -0.54
C THR A 17 -8.70 -0.94 0.73
N CYS A 18 -8.41 0.34 0.95
CA CYS A 18 -7.85 0.83 2.21
C CYS A 18 -8.58 2.08 2.72
N ARG A 19 -8.48 2.32 4.02
CA ARG A 19 -8.84 3.58 4.68
C ARG A 19 -7.57 4.35 4.98
N VAL A 20 -7.58 5.63 4.65
CA VAL A 20 -6.48 6.54 4.95
C VAL A 20 -6.79 7.27 6.26
N HIS A 21 -5.92 7.09 7.24
CA HIS A 21 -6.01 7.72 8.55
C HIS A 21 -4.98 8.82 8.66
N ARG A 22 -5.41 10.05 8.94
CA ARG A 22 -4.51 11.17 9.19
C ARG A 22 -4.23 11.29 10.68
N SER A 23 -2.96 11.29 11.05
CA SER A 23 -2.48 11.65 12.38
C SER A 23 -1.64 12.92 12.28
N ASP A 24 -1.77 13.82 13.26
CA ASP A 24 -0.98 15.06 13.36
C ASP A 24 0.14 14.95 14.41
N SER A 25 0.15 13.87 15.17
CA SER A 25 0.99 13.66 16.36
C SER A 25 1.26 12.15 16.55
N PRO A 26 2.39 11.75 17.18
CA PRO A 26 2.72 10.35 17.43
C PRO A 26 1.64 9.56 18.19
N GLU A 27 0.95 10.21 19.12
CA GLU A 27 0.00 9.58 20.05
C GLU A 27 -1.33 9.23 19.37
N LYS A 28 -1.66 9.90 18.26
CA LYS A 28 -2.87 9.62 17.46
C LYS A 28 -2.66 8.57 16.39
N ARG A 29 -1.49 7.94 16.34
CA ARG A 29 -1.17 6.93 15.32
C ARG A 29 -1.78 5.61 15.69
N LEU A 30 -2.13 4.88 14.65
CA LEU A 30 -2.81 3.59 14.77
C LEU A 30 -1.85 2.42 14.67
N ILE A 31 -0.66 2.63 14.10
CA ILE A 31 0.43 1.67 14.05
C ILE A 31 1.40 1.94 15.21
N GLU A 32 1.88 0.87 15.82
CA GLU A 32 2.77 0.93 16.96
C GLU A 32 4.10 1.65 16.66
N PRO A 33 4.68 2.39 17.60
CA PRO A 33 5.93 3.12 17.39
C PRO A 33 7.10 2.26 16.87
N ALA A 34 7.17 1.00 17.30
CA ALA A 34 8.23 0.05 16.93
C ALA A 34 8.23 -0.34 15.44
N PHE A 35 7.12 -0.13 14.74
CA PHE A 35 7.02 -0.38 13.31
C PHE A 35 7.89 0.58 12.48
N TYR A 36 8.13 1.79 12.98
CA TYR A 36 8.86 2.82 12.25
C TYR A 36 10.38 2.65 12.45
N SER A 37 11.12 2.49 11.34
CA SER A 37 12.52 2.04 11.29
C SER A 37 13.53 2.85 12.12
N ASN A 38 13.25 4.12 12.42
CA ASN A 38 14.17 5.00 13.15
C ASN A 38 13.45 5.73 14.28
N ALA A 39 12.31 6.33 13.97
CA ALA A 39 11.40 6.96 14.93
C ALA A 39 10.03 7.14 14.27
N PRO A 40 8.95 7.21 15.05
CA PRO A 40 7.63 7.47 14.50
C PRO A 40 7.62 8.89 13.87
N PRO A 41 7.45 9.07 12.53
CA PRO A 41 7.40 10.34 11.80
C PRO A 41 7.55 11.64 12.63
N LYS A 42 6.73 12.68 12.54
CA LYS A 42 6.69 13.88 13.45
C LYS A 42 5.78 14.85 12.72
N GLY A 43 4.77 15.43 13.38
CA GLY A 43 3.72 16.15 12.66
C GLY A 43 2.89 15.23 11.76
N VAL A 44 2.30 15.79 10.70
CA VAL A 44 1.32 15.09 9.84
C VAL A 44 1.88 13.81 9.21
N HIS A 45 1.12 12.73 9.35
CA HIS A 45 1.33 11.43 8.77
C HIS A 45 0.00 10.79 8.34
N HIS A 46 0.05 9.93 7.33
CA HIS A 46 -1.10 9.15 6.87
C HIS A 46 -0.77 7.67 6.97
N GLU A 47 -1.66 6.90 7.60
CA GLU A 47 -1.57 5.46 7.76
C GLU A 47 -2.64 4.79 6.87
N LEU A 48 -2.28 3.68 6.22
CA LEU A 48 -3.12 3.00 5.25
C LEU A 48 -3.65 1.69 5.83
N GLU A 49 -4.84 1.72 6.43
CA GLU A 49 -5.50 0.53 6.97
C GLU A 49 -6.16 -0.25 5.83
N ILE A 50 -5.84 -1.54 5.75
CA ILE A 50 -6.38 -2.45 4.76
C ILE A 50 -7.81 -2.88 5.16
N VAL A 51 -8.74 -2.74 4.21
CA VAL A 51 -10.14 -3.17 4.37
C VAL A 51 -10.42 -4.42 3.54
N LEU A 52 -9.91 -4.47 2.30
CA LEU A 52 -10.10 -5.59 1.39
C LEU A 52 -8.84 -5.81 0.56
N VAL A 53 -8.39 -7.05 0.48
CA VAL A 53 -7.26 -7.49 -0.35
C VAL A 53 -7.57 -8.85 -0.95
N PRO A 54 -6.93 -9.21 -2.08
CA PRO A 54 -6.97 -10.56 -2.59
C PRO A 54 -6.40 -11.57 -1.59
N GLN A 55 -6.84 -12.83 -1.71
CA GLN A 55 -6.23 -13.93 -0.95
C GLN A 55 -4.78 -14.13 -1.39
N GLY A 56 -3.88 -14.35 -0.43
CA GLY A 56 -2.46 -14.58 -0.68
C GLY A 56 -1.60 -13.31 -0.69
N THR A 57 -2.18 -12.12 -0.44
CA THR A 57 -1.41 -10.88 -0.22
C THR A 57 -0.51 -11.03 1.00
N ILE A 58 0.78 -10.72 0.85
CA ILE A 58 1.82 -11.01 1.85
C ILE A 58 2.42 -9.77 2.52
N HIS A 59 2.41 -8.60 1.87
CA HIS A 59 3.05 -7.40 2.40
C HIS A 59 2.11 -6.56 3.28
N ILE A 60 1.68 -7.18 4.38
CA ILE A 60 0.72 -6.62 5.35
C ILE A 60 1.37 -6.53 6.72
N HIS A 61 1.28 -5.35 7.35
CA HIS A 61 1.55 -5.18 8.77
C HIS A 61 0.29 -5.49 9.58
N LYS A 62 0.39 -6.33 10.61
CA LYS A 62 -0.72 -6.64 11.52
C LYS A 62 -0.47 -5.98 12.86
N HIS A 63 -1.35 -5.09 13.28
CA HIS A 63 -1.27 -4.49 14.59
C HIS A 63 -1.46 -5.58 15.67
N PRO A 64 -0.53 -5.72 16.63
CA PRO A 64 -0.49 -6.87 17.52
C PRO A 64 -1.72 -7.00 18.43
N GLU A 65 -2.26 -5.87 18.91
CA GLU A 65 -3.39 -5.89 19.85
C GLU A 65 -4.75 -5.89 19.15
N SER A 66 -4.97 -4.94 18.22
CA SER A 66 -6.26 -4.77 17.55
C SER A 66 -6.53 -5.74 16.40
N GLY A 67 -5.50 -6.45 15.91
CA GLY A 67 -5.58 -7.31 14.72
C GLY A 67 -5.82 -6.54 13.41
N ARG A 68 -5.85 -5.21 13.46
CA ARG A 68 -6.02 -4.35 12.28
C ARG A 68 -4.85 -4.51 11.34
N GLN A 69 -5.12 -4.43 10.04
CA GLN A 69 -4.15 -4.68 9.00
C GLN A 69 -3.78 -3.37 8.32
N PHE A 70 -2.51 -3.13 8.08
CA PHE A 70 -1.98 -1.92 7.47
C PHE A 70 -1.02 -2.29 6.35
N ILE A 71 -0.85 -1.38 5.39
CA ILE A 71 0.21 -1.52 4.39
C ILE A 71 1.56 -1.37 5.08
N CYS A 72 2.47 -2.32 4.85
CA CYS A 72 3.79 -2.30 5.45
C CYS A 72 4.66 -1.21 4.79
N TRP A 73 4.58 0.03 5.30
CA TRP A 73 5.40 1.16 4.88
C TRP A 73 5.81 2.02 6.07
N SER A 74 7.10 2.00 6.42
CA SER A 74 7.65 2.76 7.55
C SER A 74 7.99 4.23 7.21
N GLY A 75 7.90 4.62 5.94
CA GLY A 75 8.20 5.96 5.48
C GLY A 75 7.12 6.99 5.82
N LYS A 76 7.49 8.27 5.86
CA LYS A 76 6.55 9.36 6.17
C LYS A 76 5.68 9.75 4.99
N LEU A 77 4.36 9.62 5.13
CA LEU A 77 3.34 10.12 4.19
C LEU A 77 2.71 11.42 4.70
N LYS A 78 3.18 12.57 4.24
CA LYS A 78 2.74 13.91 4.71
C LYS A 78 1.40 14.35 4.12
N THR A 79 1.06 13.85 2.93
CA THR A 79 -0.14 14.26 2.20
C THR A 79 -0.97 13.05 1.80
N VAL A 80 -2.26 13.30 1.58
CA VAL A 80 -3.18 12.30 1.02
C VAL A 80 -2.69 11.79 -0.34
N GLY A 81 -2.17 12.68 -1.21
CA GLY A 81 -1.64 12.27 -2.51
C GLY A 81 -0.45 11.31 -2.41
N GLN A 82 0.44 11.48 -1.42
CA GLN A 82 1.51 10.51 -1.16
C GLN A 82 0.96 9.15 -0.72
N ALA A 83 -0.08 9.15 0.11
CA ALA A 83 -0.75 7.94 0.56
C ALA A 83 -1.45 7.21 -0.61
N GLU A 84 -2.07 7.96 -1.52
CA GLU A 84 -2.68 7.42 -2.74
C GLU A 84 -1.64 6.80 -3.68
N ILE A 85 -0.53 7.49 -3.95
CA ILE A 85 0.54 6.98 -4.81
C ILE A 85 1.12 5.69 -4.22
N LEU A 86 1.41 5.67 -2.92
CA LEU A 86 1.88 4.47 -2.24
C LEU A 86 0.87 3.34 -2.35
N PHE A 87 -0.42 3.59 -2.10
CA PHE A 87 -1.45 2.56 -2.18
C PHE A 87 -1.53 1.95 -3.58
N LYS A 88 -1.54 2.78 -4.64
CA LYS A 88 -1.56 2.33 -6.03
C LYS A 88 -0.36 1.46 -6.37
N MET A 89 0.83 1.91 -5.98
CA MET A 89 2.08 1.16 -6.17
C MET A 89 2.03 -0.19 -5.44
N TRP A 90 1.62 -0.19 -4.18
CA TRP A 90 1.49 -1.41 -3.39
C TRP A 90 0.49 -2.40 -4.03
N CYS A 91 -0.68 -1.94 -4.48
CA CYS A 91 -1.67 -2.78 -5.16
C CYS A 91 -1.11 -3.43 -6.43
N LEU A 92 -0.36 -2.65 -7.22
CA LEU A 92 0.23 -3.12 -8.47
C LEU A 92 1.28 -4.21 -8.22
N LEU A 93 2.16 -3.99 -7.25
CA LEU A 93 3.21 -4.94 -6.89
C LEU A 93 2.62 -6.22 -6.29
N GLU A 94 1.61 -6.11 -5.42
CA GLU A 94 0.87 -7.27 -4.89
C GLU A 94 0.17 -8.06 -5.99
N ALA A 95 -0.57 -7.40 -6.88
CA ALA A 95 -1.24 -8.08 -7.99
C ALA A 95 -0.23 -8.80 -8.90
N TYR A 96 0.92 -8.18 -9.19
CA TYR A 96 1.97 -8.81 -9.98
C TYR A 96 2.62 -9.99 -9.24
N SER A 97 2.89 -9.85 -7.94
CA SER A 97 3.41 -10.92 -7.08
C SER A 97 2.45 -12.12 -7.07
N LEU A 98 1.16 -11.89 -6.84
CA LEU A 98 0.11 -12.93 -6.90
C LEU A 98 0.05 -13.62 -8.27
N CYS A 99 0.18 -12.86 -9.35
CA CYS A 99 0.15 -13.40 -10.70
C CYS A 99 1.36 -14.27 -11.03
N THR A 100 2.53 -13.97 -10.48
CA THR A 100 3.81 -14.52 -10.94
C THR A 100 4.52 -15.40 -9.90
N GLY A 101 4.06 -15.39 -8.66
CA GLY A 101 4.75 -15.99 -7.52
C GLY A 101 6.07 -15.30 -7.16
N GLN A 102 6.39 -14.14 -7.75
CA GLN A 102 7.60 -13.40 -7.45
C GLN A 102 7.49 -12.70 -6.10
N ASP A 103 8.58 -12.71 -5.34
CA ASP A 103 8.68 -12.06 -4.04
C ASP A 103 8.46 -10.53 -4.15
N TYR A 104 7.49 -10.02 -3.38
CA TYR A 104 7.17 -8.59 -3.31
C TYR A 104 8.40 -7.72 -2.99
N ALA A 105 9.23 -8.11 -2.03
CA ALA A 105 10.38 -7.31 -1.61
C ALA A 105 11.40 -7.16 -2.75
N LYS A 106 11.60 -8.21 -3.56
CA LYS A 106 12.45 -8.14 -4.76
C LYS A 106 11.85 -7.22 -5.83
N LEU A 107 10.53 -7.26 -5.99
CA LEU A 107 9.82 -6.38 -6.93
C LEU A 107 9.89 -4.92 -6.49
N ALA A 108 9.73 -4.64 -5.20
CA ALA A 108 9.80 -3.30 -4.64
C ALA A 108 11.18 -2.64 -4.89
N ILE A 109 12.26 -3.41 -4.76
CA ILE A 109 13.62 -2.93 -5.12
C ILE A 109 13.70 -2.59 -6.61
N LYS A 110 13.24 -3.50 -7.48
CA LYS A 110 13.24 -3.27 -8.93
C LYS A 110 12.43 -2.04 -9.33
N PHE A 111 11.33 -1.79 -8.63
CA PHE A 111 10.45 -0.67 -8.87
C PHE A 111 10.99 0.67 -8.33
N GLN A 112 11.91 0.65 -7.36
CA GLN A 112 12.69 1.85 -7.04
C GLN A 112 13.61 2.27 -8.19
N LEU A 113 13.95 1.34 -9.08
CA LEU A 113 14.82 1.55 -10.25
C LEU A 113 14.04 1.81 -11.55
N GLU A 114 12.75 1.47 -11.62
CA GLU A 114 11.89 1.58 -12.81
C GLU A 114 10.60 2.36 -12.46
N PRO A 115 10.23 3.43 -13.19
CA PRO A 115 8.98 4.15 -12.95
C PRO A 115 7.73 3.26 -12.99
N VAL A 116 6.74 3.58 -12.13
CA VAL A 116 5.45 2.87 -12.02
C VAL A 116 4.78 2.63 -13.38
N ILE A 117 4.77 3.67 -14.21
CA ILE A 117 4.07 3.68 -15.49
C ILE A 117 4.78 2.74 -16.47
N GLU A 118 6.11 2.74 -16.47
CA GLU A 118 6.93 1.88 -17.33
C GLU A 118 6.76 0.41 -16.96
N PHE A 119 6.82 0.10 -15.66
CA PHE A 119 6.57 -1.25 -15.16
C PHE A 119 5.16 -1.73 -15.56
N ALA A 120 4.14 -0.89 -15.34
CA ALA A 120 2.76 -1.23 -15.68
C ALA A 120 2.59 -1.51 -17.18
N ALA A 121 3.12 -0.62 -18.04
CA ALA A 121 3.06 -0.77 -19.48
C ALA A 121 3.77 -2.04 -19.96
N LYS A 122 4.99 -2.29 -19.49
CA LYS A 122 5.80 -3.46 -19.83
C LYS A 122 5.13 -4.78 -19.49
N HIS A 123 4.37 -4.81 -18.40
CA HIS A 123 3.70 -6.01 -17.91
C HIS A 123 2.21 -6.07 -18.29
N GLN A 124 1.73 -5.17 -19.16
CA GLN A 124 0.34 -5.07 -19.60
C GLN A 124 -0.66 -4.98 -18.43
N ILE A 125 -0.28 -4.21 -17.40
CA ILE A 125 -1.08 -3.97 -16.21
C ILE A 125 -1.80 -2.64 -16.35
N ALA A 126 -3.11 -2.64 -16.09
CA ALA A 126 -3.88 -1.41 -15.95
C ALA A 126 -4.32 -1.22 -14.49
N ILE A 127 -4.27 0.03 -14.02
CA ILE A 127 -4.71 0.41 -12.68
C ILE A 127 -5.87 1.41 -12.77
N ARG A 128 -6.94 1.15 -12.04
CA ARG A 128 -8.07 2.06 -11.89
C ARG A 128 -8.30 2.32 -10.42
N SER A 129 -8.37 3.59 -10.01
CA SER A 129 -8.60 3.96 -8.62
C SER A 129 -9.72 4.97 -8.51
N PHE A 130 -10.50 4.83 -7.43
CA PHE A 130 -11.64 5.67 -7.15
C PHE A 130 -11.64 6.08 -5.68
N TRP A 131 -12.07 7.32 -5.44
CA TRP A 131 -12.30 7.86 -4.12
C TRP A 131 -13.74 7.61 -3.70
N HIS A 132 -13.92 7.24 -2.43
CA HIS A 132 -15.22 7.30 -1.77
C HIS A 132 -15.08 8.14 -0.50
N GLU A 133 -15.92 9.16 -0.40
CA GLU A 133 -16.06 9.99 0.79
C GLU A 133 -16.62 9.18 1.96
#